data_AF-S4PWR9-F1
#
_entry.id   AF-S4PWR9-F1
#
_cell.length_a   1.000
_cell.length_b   1.000
_cell.length_c   1.000
_cell.angle_alpha   90.00
_cell.angle_beta   90.00
_cell.angle_gamma   90.00
#
_symmetry.space_group_name_H-M   'P 1'
#
loop_
_entity.id
_entity.type
_entity.pdbx_description
1 polymer ?
#
loop_
_entity_poly.entity_id
_entity_poly.type
_entity_poly.pdbx_seq_one_letter_code
_entity_poly.pdbx_strand_id
1 'polypeptide(L)'
;MNYNLQKSIDVGLIHFYDAGQELVNNILENLDNSSQDFLYKITEKMSYMSQQYGSVNVIFNGVSHLFDLQFNLRQANKICKGIIDLVRSYNNNSFALFHCYVAMDDDATNLLANLLSHKAEILAEVESLSSGLSSDVSGHLTFKYLYQKYQRDHLYSLEPKMSQYLYKLFDRGVKLLAPGTV
;
A
#
# COMPACT_ATOMS: atom_id res chain seq x y z
N MET A 1 15.30 12.85 -6.69
CA MET A 1 14.47 11.86 -7.41
C MET A 1 15.37 11.09 -8.38
N ASN A 2 15.22 9.77 -8.52
CA ASN A 2 16.05 8.95 -9.42
C ASN A 2 15.79 9.36 -10.88
N TYR A 3 16.83 9.55 -11.71
CA TYR A 3 16.72 10.08 -13.08
C TYR A 3 15.70 9.29 -13.94
N ASN A 4 15.63 7.98 -13.75
CA ASN A 4 14.68 7.12 -14.46
C ASN A 4 13.22 7.32 -14.00
N LEU A 5 13.00 7.65 -12.72
CA LEU A 5 11.66 7.92 -12.21
C LEU A 5 11.13 9.23 -12.79
N GLN A 6 11.97 10.28 -12.81
CA GLN A 6 11.59 11.56 -13.39
C GLN A 6 11.22 11.41 -14.87
N LYS A 7 12.03 10.68 -15.65
CA LYS A 7 11.72 10.40 -17.05
C LYS A 7 10.37 9.69 -17.23
N SER A 8 10.06 8.71 -16.38
CA SER A 8 8.76 8.01 -16.43
C SER A 8 7.59 8.91 -16.03
N ILE A 9 7.82 9.89 -15.16
CA ILE A 9 6.83 10.93 -14.82
C ILE A 9 6.64 11.87 -16.01
N ASP A 10 7.73 12.34 -16.63
CA ASP A 10 7.70 13.29 -17.75
C ASP A 10 7.00 12.71 -18.99
N VAL A 11 7.13 11.40 -19.23
CA VAL A 11 6.44 10.67 -20.32
C VAL A 11 5.00 10.32 -19.95
N GLY A 12 4.56 10.59 -18.72
CA GLY A 12 3.18 10.34 -18.26
C GLY A 12 2.88 8.89 -17.92
N LEU A 13 3.90 8.03 -17.79
CA LEU A 13 3.75 6.62 -17.40
C LEU A 13 3.53 6.49 -15.89
N ILE A 14 4.08 7.41 -15.10
CA ILE A 14 3.84 7.51 -13.66
C ILE A 14 3.20 8.85 -13.37
N HIS A 15 1.97 8.83 -12.85
CA HIS A 15 1.34 10.04 -12.32
C HIS A 15 1.60 10.13 -10.81
N PHE A 16 2.67 10.84 -10.41
CA PHE A 16 2.93 11.11 -9.00
C PHE A 16 1.91 12.13 -8.46
N TYR A 17 1.35 11.85 -7.28
CA TYR A 17 0.39 12.73 -6.63
C TYR A 17 0.77 12.92 -5.16
N ASP A 18 1.20 14.13 -4.82
CA ASP A 18 1.56 14.49 -3.46
C ASP A 18 0.33 14.89 -2.65
N ALA A 19 -0.42 13.88 -2.23
CA ALA A 19 -1.61 14.05 -1.40
C ALA A 19 -1.29 14.75 -0.07
N GLY A 20 -0.09 14.52 0.49
CA GLY A 20 0.33 15.11 1.76
C GLY A 20 0.42 16.63 1.65
N GLN A 21 1.14 17.12 0.64
CA GLN A 21 1.28 18.56 0.41
C GLN A 21 -0.07 19.24 0.13
N GLU A 22 -0.93 18.65 -0.70
CA GLU A 22 -2.25 19.22 -1.00
C GLU A 22 -3.12 19.31 0.26
N LEU A 23 -3.22 18.22 1.03
CA LEU A 23 -4.07 18.18 2.22
C LEU A 23 -3.54 19.10 3.32
N VAL A 24 -2.22 19.22 3.48
CA VAL A 24 -1.61 20.18 4.41
C VAL A 24 -1.91 21.62 4.00
N ASN A 25 -1.78 21.95 2.71
CA ASN A 25 -2.11 23.30 2.22
C ASN A 25 -3.57 23.64 2.49
N ASN A 26 -4.50 22.72 2.24
CA ASN A 26 -5.91 22.91 2.56
C ASN A 26 -6.13 23.16 4.06
N ILE A 27 -5.45 22.43 4.95
CA ILE A 27 -5.52 22.67 6.40
C ILE A 27 -5.03 24.08 6.74
N LEU A 28 -3.89 24.50 6.18
CA LEU A 28 -3.30 25.82 6.43
C LEU A 28 -4.20 26.96 5.90
N GLU A 29 -4.90 26.73 4.80
CA GLU A 29 -5.84 27.67 4.19
C GLU A 29 -7.26 27.61 4.80
N ASN A 30 -7.49 26.75 5.80
CA ASN A 30 -8.80 26.48 6.41
C ASN A 30 -9.87 26.03 5.38
N LEU A 31 -9.45 25.28 4.38
CA LEU A 31 -10.33 24.61 3.43
C LEU A 31 -10.77 23.25 3.98
N ASP A 32 -12.04 22.89 3.76
CA ASP A 32 -12.57 21.61 4.20
C ASP A 32 -11.95 20.43 3.42
N ASN A 33 -11.25 19.55 4.14
CA ASN A 33 -10.74 18.29 3.61
C ASN A 33 -11.82 17.21 3.62
N SER A 34 -12.75 17.27 2.66
CA SER A 34 -13.75 16.21 2.50
C SER A 34 -13.10 14.93 1.97
N SER A 35 -13.30 13.82 2.67
CA SER A 35 -12.86 12.49 2.21
C SER A 35 -13.50 12.07 0.89
N GLN A 36 -14.66 12.65 0.54
CA GLN A 36 -15.29 12.44 -0.76
C GLN A 36 -14.59 13.21 -1.87
N ASP A 37 -14.20 14.47 -1.62
CA ASP A 37 -13.49 15.28 -2.61
C ASP A 37 -12.10 14.68 -2.89
N PHE A 38 -11.37 14.31 -1.84
CA PHE A 38 -10.07 13.66 -1.96
C PHE A 38 -10.17 12.34 -2.74
N LEU A 39 -11.16 11.49 -2.40
CA LEU A 39 -11.39 10.25 -3.14
C LEU A 39 -11.75 10.54 -4.60
N TYR A 40 -12.63 11.51 -4.86
CA TYR A 40 -13.02 11.89 -6.22
C TYR A 40 -11.81 12.27 -7.07
N LYS A 41 -10.96 13.18 -6.59
CA LYS A 41 -9.71 13.60 -7.26
C LYS A 41 -8.79 12.43 -7.60
N ILE A 42 -8.61 11.50 -6.65
CA ILE A 42 -7.79 10.29 -6.88
C ILE A 42 -8.43 9.42 -7.96
N THR A 43 -9.73 9.15 -7.85
CA THR A 43 -10.44 8.26 -8.78
C THR A 43 -10.54 8.83 -10.19
N GLU A 44 -10.60 10.15 -10.34
CA GLU A 44 -10.55 10.84 -11.64
C GLU A 44 -9.19 10.60 -12.31
N LYS A 45 -8.09 10.82 -11.59
CA LYS A 45 -6.73 10.55 -12.09
C LYS A 45 -6.53 9.09 -12.48
N MET A 46 -7.02 8.16 -11.66
CA MET A 46 -6.98 6.72 -11.95
C MET A 46 -7.75 6.38 -13.23
N SER A 47 -8.95 6.95 -13.39
CA SER A 47 -9.79 6.71 -14.57
C SER A 47 -9.16 7.25 -15.84
N TYR A 48 -8.56 8.44 -15.79
CA TYR A 48 -7.77 8.99 -16.89
C TYR A 48 -6.62 8.07 -17.29
N MET A 49 -5.81 7.60 -16.32
CA MET A 49 -4.70 6.68 -16.57
C MET A 49 -5.19 5.34 -17.17
N SER A 50 -6.27 4.78 -16.63
CA SER A 50 -6.84 3.54 -17.14
C SER A 50 -7.36 3.68 -18.57
N GLN A 51 -7.90 4.84 -18.97
CA GLN A 51 -8.35 5.08 -20.34
C GLN A 51 -7.18 5.16 -21.32
N GLN A 52 -6.05 5.76 -20.92
CA GLN A 52 -4.87 5.89 -21.77
C GLN A 52 -4.09 4.59 -21.93
N TYR A 53 -3.97 3.80 -20.86
CA TYR A 53 -3.06 2.64 -20.82
C TYR A 53 -3.75 1.28 -20.66
N GLY A 54 -5.07 1.25 -20.50
CA GLY A 54 -5.87 0.01 -20.34
C GLY A 54 -5.74 -0.70 -19.00
N SER A 55 -4.79 -0.31 -18.15
CA SER A 55 -4.58 -0.79 -16.78
C SER A 55 -3.99 0.32 -15.91
N VAL A 56 -4.22 0.26 -14.60
CA VAL A 56 -3.63 1.23 -13.66
C VAL A 56 -3.17 0.53 -12.39
N ASN A 57 -1.90 0.75 -12.04
CA ASN A 57 -1.31 0.25 -10.81
C ASN A 57 -1.20 1.40 -9.81
N VAL A 58 -1.82 1.23 -8.65
CA VAL A 58 -1.88 2.26 -7.62
C VAL A 58 -0.96 1.88 -6.47
N ILE A 59 -0.08 2.80 -6.07
CA ILE A 59 0.74 2.67 -4.87
C ILE A 59 0.36 3.82 -3.93
N PHE A 60 -0.35 3.51 -2.85
CA PHE A 60 -0.62 4.45 -1.78
C PHE A 60 0.42 4.26 -0.68
N ASN A 61 1.45 5.12 -0.70
CA ASN A 61 2.50 5.08 0.31
C ASN A 61 2.09 5.82 1.59
N GLY A 62 2.08 5.14 2.72
CA GLY A 62 1.85 5.78 4.03
C GLY A 62 0.38 6.13 4.29
N VAL A 63 -0.54 5.20 4.07
CA VAL A 63 -1.99 5.41 4.26
C VAL A 63 -2.37 5.74 5.72
N SER A 64 -1.55 5.32 6.68
CA SER A 64 -1.69 5.69 8.09
C SER A 64 -1.54 7.21 8.31
N HIS A 65 -0.82 7.94 7.46
CA HIS A 65 -0.68 9.40 7.56
C HIS A 65 -1.98 10.15 7.27
N LEU A 66 -3.02 9.48 6.75
CA LEU A 66 -4.35 10.09 6.69
C LEU A 66 -4.85 10.50 8.09
N PHE A 67 -4.44 9.78 9.15
CA PHE A 67 -4.76 10.17 10.52
C PHE A 67 -4.09 11.48 10.93
N ASP A 68 -2.83 11.68 10.54
CA ASP A 68 -2.09 12.93 10.75
C ASP A 68 -2.76 14.11 10.01
N LEU A 69 -3.44 13.81 8.90
CA LEU A 69 -4.18 14.76 8.06
C LEU A 69 -5.66 14.91 8.46
N GLN A 70 -5.98 14.62 9.72
CA GLN A 70 -7.31 14.80 10.35
C GLN A 70 -8.43 13.88 9.80
N PHE A 71 -8.10 12.87 9.00
CA PHE A 71 -9.10 11.86 8.64
C PHE A 71 -9.27 10.85 9.77
N ASN A 72 -10.51 10.53 10.13
CA ASN A 72 -10.80 9.43 11.05
C ASN A 72 -10.77 8.07 10.33
N LEU A 73 -10.79 6.97 11.12
CA LEU A 73 -10.74 5.60 10.62
C LEU A 73 -11.81 5.29 9.56
N ARG A 74 -13.03 5.81 9.75
CA ARG A 74 -14.13 5.61 8.80
C ARG A 74 -13.82 6.29 7.47
N GLN A 75 -13.30 7.51 7.49
CA GLN A 75 -12.93 8.25 6.29
C GLN A 75 -11.74 7.60 5.58
N ALA A 76 -10.67 7.26 6.30
CA ALA A 76 -9.49 6.58 5.75
C ALA A 76 -9.87 5.25 5.09
N ASN A 77 -10.64 4.39 5.79
CA ASN A 77 -11.11 3.12 5.23
C ASN A 77 -12.06 3.33 4.02
N LYS A 78 -12.87 4.40 4.00
CA LYS A 78 -13.72 4.74 2.85
C LYS A 78 -12.89 5.12 1.62
N ILE A 79 -11.83 5.91 1.81
CA ILE A 79 -10.89 6.27 0.73
C ILE A 79 -10.23 5.00 0.19
N CYS A 80 -9.66 4.18 1.07
CA CYS A 80 -9.00 2.93 0.67
C CYS A 80 -9.94 1.99 -0.08
N LYS A 81 -11.15 1.79 0.46
CA LYS A 81 -12.19 0.97 -0.18
C LYS A 81 -12.54 1.50 -1.57
N GLY A 82 -12.75 2.81 -1.72
CA GLY A 82 -13.07 3.42 -3.01
C GLY A 82 -11.98 3.17 -4.07
N ILE A 83 -10.70 3.28 -3.68
CA ILE A 83 -9.58 2.96 -4.56
C ILE A 83 -9.57 1.46 -4.92
N ILE A 84 -9.72 0.58 -3.94
CA ILE A 84 -9.74 -0.89 -4.15
C ILE A 84 -10.88 -1.28 -5.10
N ASP A 85 -12.10 -0.78 -4.85
CA ASP A 85 -13.29 -1.08 -5.65
C ASP A 85 -13.09 -0.60 -7.11
N LEU A 86 -12.45 0.56 -7.29
CA LEU A 86 -12.15 1.10 -8.62
C LEU A 86 -11.08 0.27 -9.35
N VAL A 87 -9.97 -0.09 -8.70
CA VAL A 87 -8.94 -0.96 -9.31
C VAL A 87 -9.53 -2.31 -9.71
N ARG A 88 -10.39 -2.90 -8.87
CA ARG A 88 -11.10 -4.14 -9.18
C ARG A 88 -12.07 -4.04 -10.35
N SER A 89 -12.55 -2.85 -10.65
CA SER A 89 -13.44 -2.61 -11.80
C SER A 89 -12.69 -2.55 -13.14
N TYR A 90 -11.37 -2.36 -13.10
CA TYR A 90 -10.51 -2.38 -14.29
C TYR A 90 -10.11 -3.81 -14.67
N ASN A 91 -9.66 -4.00 -15.91
CA ASN A 91 -9.24 -5.29 -16.44
C ASN A 91 -8.14 -5.95 -15.57
N ASN A 92 -8.00 -7.28 -15.67
CA ASN A 92 -7.21 -8.21 -14.82
C ASN A 92 -5.72 -7.91 -14.59
N ASN A 93 -5.15 -6.81 -15.10
CA ASN A 93 -3.73 -6.46 -14.93
C ASN A 93 -3.49 -5.24 -14.03
N SER A 94 -4.51 -4.77 -13.31
CA SER A 94 -4.41 -3.64 -12.38
C SER A 94 -4.25 -4.12 -10.93
N PHE A 95 -3.42 -3.45 -10.13
CA PHE A 95 -3.32 -3.73 -8.69
C PHE A 95 -3.31 -2.45 -7.84
N ALA A 96 -3.64 -2.60 -6.57
CA ALA A 96 -3.49 -1.55 -5.56
C ALA A 96 -2.58 -2.05 -4.42
N LEU A 97 -1.51 -1.31 -4.14
CA LEU A 97 -0.61 -1.54 -3.01
C LEU A 97 -0.78 -0.42 -1.99
N PHE A 98 -1.13 -0.78 -0.76
CA PHE A 98 -1.24 0.15 0.36
C PHE A 98 -0.12 -0.13 1.34
N HIS A 99 0.68 0.89 1.62
CA HIS A 99 1.66 0.83 2.69
C HIS A 99 1.07 1.49 3.94
N CYS A 100 0.96 0.72 5.02
CA CYS A 100 0.44 1.19 6.30
C CYS A 100 1.51 0.99 7.37
N TYR A 101 1.91 2.07 8.04
CA TYR A 101 2.75 1.96 9.22
C TYR A 101 1.86 1.61 10.41
N VAL A 102 2.15 0.49 11.06
CA VAL A 102 1.50 0.10 12.32
C VAL A 102 2.41 0.57 13.45
N ALA A 103 1.96 1.54 14.25
CA ALA A 103 2.78 2.10 15.32
C ALA A 103 2.64 1.30 16.62
N MET A 104 1.41 0.91 17.00
CA MET A 104 1.14 0.07 18.17
C MET A 104 -0.01 -0.91 17.94
N ASP A 105 -0.01 -2.04 18.65
CA ASP A 105 -1.01 -3.10 18.51
C ASP A 105 -2.46 -2.66 18.84
N ASP A 106 -2.65 -1.59 19.60
CA ASP A 106 -3.99 -1.13 20.03
C ASP A 106 -4.40 0.24 19.48
N ASP A 107 -3.78 0.71 18.39
CA ASP A 107 -4.07 2.02 17.81
C ASP A 107 -4.96 1.96 16.54
N ALA A 108 -5.34 3.15 16.06
CA ALA A 108 -6.13 3.30 14.83
C ALA A 108 -5.40 2.81 13.57
N THR A 109 -4.06 2.80 13.58
CA THR A 109 -3.24 2.30 12.46
C THR A 109 -3.28 0.78 12.38
N ASN A 110 -3.26 0.08 13.51
CA ASN A 110 -3.45 -1.37 13.53
C ASN A 110 -4.87 -1.76 13.08
N LEU A 111 -5.89 -1.04 13.56
CA LEU A 111 -7.26 -1.24 13.09
C LEU A 111 -7.40 -1.02 11.58
N LEU A 112 -6.74 0.01 11.03
CA LEU A 112 -6.73 0.25 9.58
C LEU A 112 -5.99 -0.86 8.82
N ALA A 113 -4.82 -1.29 9.31
CA ALA A 113 -4.05 -2.38 8.72
C ALA A 113 -4.86 -3.69 8.69
N ASN A 114 -5.58 -4.01 9.78
CA ASN A 114 -6.48 -5.15 9.84
C ASN A 114 -7.65 -5.02 8.86
N LEU A 115 -8.26 -3.83 8.75
CA LEU A 115 -9.31 -3.60 7.76
C LEU A 115 -8.80 -3.76 6.32
N LEU A 116 -7.57 -3.34 6.04
CA LEU A 116 -6.93 -3.50 4.73
C LEU A 116 -6.57 -4.97 4.46
N SER A 117 -6.03 -5.70 5.44
CA SER A 117 -5.68 -7.11 5.29
C SER A 117 -6.91 -7.95 4.91
N HIS A 118 -8.06 -7.70 5.51
CA HIS A 118 -9.32 -8.36 5.14
C HIS A 118 -9.79 -8.07 3.70
N LYS A 119 -9.27 -7.03 3.05
CA LYS A 119 -9.58 -6.68 1.66
C LYS A 119 -8.46 -7.10 0.69
N ALA A 120 -7.28 -7.43 1.20
CA ALA A 120 -6.09 -7.69 0.41
C ALA A 120 -6.03 -9.14 -0.06
N GLU A 121 -5.34 -9.35 -1.18
CA GLU A 121 -5.06 -10.70 -1.68
C GLU A 121 -3.76 -11.25 -1.11
N ILE A 122 -2.78 -10.36 -0.94
CA ILE A 122 -1.46 -10.64 -0.37
C ILE A 122 -1.20 -9.58 0.70
N LEU A 123 -0.73 -10.02 1.87
CA LEU A 123 -0.23 -9.17 2.93
C LEU A 123 1.28 -9.39 3.05
N ALA A 124 2.04 -8.31 2.94
CA ALA A 124 3.48 -8.30 3.21
C ALA A 124 3.71 -7.58 4.54
N GLU A 125 4.23 -8.31 5.52
CA GLU A 125 4.62 -7.78 6.83
C GLU A 125 6.13 -7.57 6.84
N VAL A 126 6.55 -6.35 7.18
CA VAL A 126 7.95 -5.96 7.27
C VAL A 126 8.24 -5.62 8.73
N GLU A 127 9.12 -6.38 9.35
CA GLU A 127 9.41 -6.28 10.78
C GLU A 127 10.92 -6.12 11.00
N SER A 128 11.32 -5.30 11.96
CA SER A 128 12.70 -5.27 12.43
C SER A 128 13.08 -6.58 13.13
N LEU A 129 14.38 -6.83 13.30
CA LEU A 129 14.82 -7.95 14.14
C LEU A 129 14.44 -7.68 15.60
N SER A 130 13.81 -8.64 16.26
CA SER A 130 13.47 -8.55 17.69
C SER A 130 14.69 -8.44 18.61
N SER A 131 15.87 -8.88 18.14
CA SER A 131 17.14 -8.78 18.84
C SER A 131 17.86 -7.43 18.67
N GLY A 132 17.32 -6.50 17.87
CA GLY A 132 17.90 -5.18 17.64
C GLY A 132 18.52 -5.02 16.25
N LEU A 133 19.70 -4.39 16.16
CA LEU A 133 20.35 -4.04 14.89
C LEU A 133 21.39 -5.09 14.48
N SER A 134 21.49 -5.37 13.18
CA SER A 134 22.52 -6.26 12.61
C SER A 134 23.18 -5.66 11.36
N SER A 135 24.48 -5.91 11.20
CA SER A 135 25.25 -5.55 10.01
C SER A 135 24.90 -6.40 8.80
N ASP A 136 24.37 -7.61 9.00
CA ASP A 136 24.19 -8.61 7.95
C ASP A 136 22.73 -8.70 7.50
N VAL A 137 21.80 -8.43 8.42
CA VAL A 137 20.35 -8.52 8.20
C VAL A 137 19.67 -7.26 8.72
N SER A 138 18.69 -6.76 7.98
CA SER A 138 17.89 -5.59 8.35
C SER A 138 16.60 -5.95 9.07
N GLY A 139 15.98 -7.09 8.74
CA GLY A 139 14.72 -7.50 9.34
C GLY A 139 14.12 -8.76 8.72
N HIS A 140 12.85 -9.00 9.06
CA HIS A 140 12.01 -10.07 8.55
C HIS A 140 11.01 -9.50 7.52
N LEU A 141 10.74 -10.30 6.49
CA LEU A 141 9.71 -10.05 5.50
C LEU A 141 8.85 -11.31 5.39
N THR A 142 7.57 -11.18 5.76
CA THR A 142 6.61 -12.29 5.71
C THR A 142 5.52 -11.99 4.69
N PHE A 143 5.29 -12.91 3.76
CA PHE A 143 4.18 -12.87 2.82
C PHE A 143 3.08 -13.86 3.23
N LYS A 144 1.86 -13.35 3.37
CA LYS A 144 0.64 -14.10 3.64
C LYS A 144 -0.30 -13.99 2.42
N TYR A 145 -0.72 -15.12 1.88
CA TYR A 145 -1.63 -15.19 0.72
C TYR A 145 -3.07 -15.37 1.21
N LEU A 146 -3.79 -14.27 1.37
CA LEU A 146 -5.09 -14.21 2.06
C LEU A 146 -6.27 -14.66 1.19
N TYR A 147 -6.21 -14.39 -0.12
CA TYR A 147 -7.33 -14.59 -1.04
C TYR A 147 -7.60 -16.07 -1.37
N GLN A 148 -6.57 -16.92 -1.35
CA GLN A 148 -6.71 -18.34 -1.70
C GLN A 148 -7.60 -19.12 -0.71
N LYS A 149 -7.82 -18.59 0.50
CA LYS A 149 -8.68 -19.21 1.52
C LYS A 149 -10.17 -19.21 1.17
N TYR A 150 -10.62 -18.30 0.30
CA TYR A 150 -12.06 -18.06 0.04
C TYR A 150 -12.49 -18.34 -1.40
N GLN A 151 -11.58 -18.74 -2.29
CA GLN A 151 -11.94 -19.15 -3.65
C GLN A 151 -12.40 -20.61 -3.67
N ARG A 152 -13.56 -20.87 -4.29
CA ARG A 152 -14.16 -22.22 -4.36
C ARG A 152 -13.21 -23.26 -4.98
N ASP A 153 -12.40 -22.84 -5.95
CA ASP A 153 -11.45 -23.71 -6.65
C ASP A 153 -10.27 -24.13 -5.76
N HIS A 154 -10.02 -23.38 -4.68
CA HIS A 154 -8.93 -23.60 -3.73
C HIS A 154 -9.39 -24.14 -2.37
N LEU A 155 -10.71 -24.33 -2.17
CA LEU A 155 -11.29 -24.82 -0.92
C LEU A 155 -10.74 -26.18 -0.47
N TYR A 156 -10.25 -26.98 -1.45
CA TYR A 156 -9.68 -28.31 -1.25
C TYR A 156 -8.18 -28.37 -1.57
N SER A 157 -7.55 -27.23 -1.90
CA SER A 157 -6.11 -27.15 -2.09
C SER A 157 -5.40 -26.90 -0.77
N LEU A 158 -4.20 -27.46 -0.60
CA LEU A 158 -3.32 -27.14 0.53
C LEU A 158 -3.15 -25.62 0.63
N GLU A 159 -3.46 -25.05 1.80
CA GLU A 159 -3.29 -23.61 2.02
C GLU A 159 -1.85 -23.21 1.62
N PRO A 160 -1.68 -22.15 0.80
CA PRO A 160 -0.36 -21.66 0.44
C PRO A 160 0.41 -21.33 1.72
N LYS A 161 1.54 -22.01 1.95
CA LYS A 161 2.38 -21.74 3.11
C LYS A 161 2.84 -20.28 3.06
N MET A 162 2.75 -19.60 4.20
CA MET A 162 3.38 -18.30 4.37
C MET A 162 4.86 -18.37 3.97
N SER A 163 5.32 -17.37 3.23
CA SER A 163 6.72 -17.29 2.82
C SER A 163 7.42 -16.28 3.70
N GLN A 164 8.41 -16.74 4.46
CA GLN A 164 9.21 -15.92 5.35
C GLN A 164 10.60 -15.74 4.75
N TYR A 165 11.14 -14.53 4.85
CA TYR A 165 12.48 -14.18 4.40
C TYR A 165 13.14 -13.29 5.43
N LEU A 166 14.47 -13.35 5.48
CA LEU A 166 15.27 -12.26 6.03
C LEU A 166 15.57 -11.29 4.90
N TYR A 167 15.64 -9.99 5.18
CA TYR A 167 16.03 -9.01 4.16
C TYR A 167 17.19 -8.15 4.64
N LYS A 168 18.03 -7.74 3.69
CA LYS A 168 19.10 -6.76 3.89
C LYS A 168 18.90 -5.57 2.98
N LEU A 169 18.84 -4.39 3.58
CA LEU A 169 18.83 -3.12 2.86
C LEU A 169 20.26 -2.74 2.46
N PHE A 170 20.39 -2.28 1.22
CA PHE A 170 21.55 -1.62 0.65
C PHE A 170 21.12 -0.25 0.14
N ASP A 171 22.07 0.65 -0.13
CA ASP A 171 21.81 2.02 -0.56
C ASP A 171 20.82 2.16 -1.73
N ARG A 172 20.74 1.15 -2.63
CA ARG A 172 19.88 1.16 -3.82
C ARG A 172 19.13 -0.13 -4.07
N GLY A 173 18.98 -0.99 -3.06
CA GLY A 173 18.34 -2.28 -3.27
C GLY A 173 18.05 -3.06 -2.00
N VAL A 174 17.29 -4.14 -2.16
CA VAL A 174 16.96 -5.08 -1.09
C VAL A 174 17.36 -6.47 -1.55
N LYS A 175 18.10 -7.20 -0.70
CA LYS A 175 18.40 -8.62 -0.91
C LYS A 175 17.52 -9.43 0.02
N LEU A 176 16.82 -10.44 -0.54
CA LEU A 176 16.11 -11.45 0.23
C LEU A 176 17.04 -12.62 0.51
N LEU A 177 16.97 -13.14 1.73
CA LEU A 177 17.72 -14.27 2.24
C LEU A 177 16.72 -15.32 2.71
N ALA A 178 17.00 -16.59 2.42
CA ALA A 178 16.15 -17.67 2.88
C ALA A 178 16.18 -17.78 4.42
N PRO A 179 15.12 -18.27 5.07
CA PRO A 179 15.15 -18.60 6.48
C PRO A 179 16.28 -19.61 6.76
N GLY A 180 17.16 -19.29 7.71
CA GLY A 180 18.26 -20.18 8.12
C GLY A 180 19.57 -20.03 7.33
N THR A 181 19.64 -19.14 6.33
CA THR A 181 20.93 -18.69 5.78
C THR A 181 21.50 -17.55 6.63
N VAL A 182 22.30 -17.90 7.63
CA VAL A 182 23.25 -17.01 8.33
C VAL A 182 24.58 -17.72 8.45
#